data_AF-A0A940TZP2-F1
#
_entry.id   AF-A0A940TZP2-F1
#
_cell.length_a   1.000
_cell.length_b   1.000
_cell.length_c   1.000
_cell.angle_alpha   90.00
_cell.angle_beta   90.00
_cell.angle_gamma   90.00
#
_symmetry.space_group_name_H-M   'P 1'
#
loop_
_entity.id
_entity.type
_entity.pdbx_description
1 polymer ?
#
loop_
_entity_poly.entity_id
_entity_poly.type
_entity_poly.pdbx_seq_one_letter_code
_entity_poly.pdbx_strand_id
1 'polypeptide(L)' 'CDKSLFGVYLQSAMDDWSTDTVVGSLTHGVVANDSWKTEIDTALGLFLADNSVDNFQSALTSACQTSGPCQ' A
#
# COMPACT_ATOMS: atom_id res chain seq x y z
N CYS A 1 -20.68 0.69 19.52
CA CYS A 1 -20.58 1.95 18.76
C CYS A 1 -21.97 2.28 18.26
N ASP A 2 -22.52 3.45 18.57
CA ASP A 2 -23.78 3.89 17.97
C ASP A 2 -23.48 4.46 16.58
N LYS A 3 -23.83 3.68 15.53
CA LYS A 3 -23.58 4.05 14.13
C LYS A 3 -24.39 5.28 13.71
N SER A 4 -25.52 5.55 14.36
CA SER A 4 -26.40 6.67 13.99
C SER A 4 -25.77 8.05 14.24
N LEU A 5 -24.70 8.11 15.05
CA LEU A 5 -23.92 9.32 15.31
C LEU A 5 -23.02 9.74 14.13
N PHE A 6 -22.90 8.90 13.10
CA PHE A 6 -22.00 9.12 11.98
C PHE A 6 -22.77 9.28 10.66
N GLY A 7 -22.18 9.99 9.70
CA GLY A 7 -22.75 10.06 8.34
C GLY A 7 -22.70 8.72 7.62
N VAL A 8 -23.51 8.57 6.56
CA VAL A 8 -23.68 7.31 5.81
C VAL A 8 -22.37 6.70 5.32
N TYR A 9 -21.37 7.52 4.95
CA TYR A 9 -20.05 7.06 4.54
C TYR A 9 -19.33 6.28 5.66
N LEU A 10 -19.30 6.84 6.86
CA LEU A 10 -18.62 6.21 8.00
C LEU A 10 -19.39 5.00 8.52
N GLN A 11 -20.72 5.00 8.41
CA GLN A 11 -21.52 3.82 8.71
C GLN A 11 -21.17 2.65 7.77
N SER A 12 -21.11 2.92 6.45
CA SER A 12 -20.67 1.93 5.44
C SER A 12 -19.27 1.41 5.75
N ALA A 13 -18.31 2.29 6.05
CA ALA A 13 -16.95 1.87 6.40
C ALA A 13 -16.89 1.01 7.68
N MET A 14 -17.78 1.25 8.65
CA MET A 14 -17.89 0.40 9.84
C MET A 14 -18.50 -0.97 9.55
N ASP A 15 -19.41 -1.06 8.57
CA ASP A 15 -19.94 -2.33 8.09
C ASP A 15 -18.82 -3.14 7.42
N ASP A 16 -18.15 -2.55 6.42
CA ASP A 16 -17.04 -3.16 5.68
C ASP A 16 -15.92 -3.63 6.64
N TRP A 17 -15.55 -2.81 7.62
CA TRP A 17 -14.55 -3.17 8.63
C TRP A 17 -14.91 -4.42 9.46
N SER A 18 -16.21 -4.68 9.63
CA SER A 18 -16.70 -5.81 10.43
C SER A 18 -16.86 -7.10 9.63
N THR A 19 -16.90 -7.02 8.30
CA THR A 19 -17.20 -8.17 7.42
C THR A 19 -16.04 -8.55 6.51
N ASP A 20 -15.22 -7.58 6.10
CA ASP A 20 -14.22 -7.80 5.07
C ASP A 20 -12.91 -8.34 5.65
N THR A 21 -12.10 -8.97 4.79
CA THR A 21 -10.74 -9.36 5.17
C THR A 21 -9.86 -8.12 5.24
N VAL A 22 -9.42 -7.79 6.46
CA VAL A 22 -8.53 -6.65 6.69
C VAL A 22 -7.12 -6.97 6.19
N VAL A 23 -6.62 -6.16 5.28
CA VAL A 23 -5.22 -6.18 4.80
C VAL A 23 -4.54 -4.84 5.09
N GLY A 24 -3.24 -4.88 5.36
CA GLY A 24 -2.48 -3.68 5.70
C GLY A 24 -2.01 -2.89 4.49
N SER A 25 -2.11 -1.56 4.58
CA SER A 25 -1.64 -0.63 3.55
C SER A 25 -0.12 -0.55 3.52
N LEU A 26 0.47 -0.64 2.32
CA LEU A 26 1.90 -0.38 2.10
C LEU A 26 2.20 1.11 2.20
N THR A 27 1.44 1.95 1.48
CA THR A 27 1.67 3.40 1.41
C THR A 27 1.53 4.09 2.76
N HIS A 28 0.68 3.54 3.64
CA HIS A 28 0.43 4.03 5.00
C HIS A 28 1.17 3.21 6.07
N GLY A 29 2.21 2.46 5.68
CA GLY A 29 3.21 1.90 6.59
C GLY A 29 2.80 0.68 7.42
N VAL A 30 1.68 0.01 7.11
CA VAL A 30 1.23 -1.16 7.88
C VAL A 30 2.04 -2.40 7.54
N VAL A 31 2.33 -2.62 6.24
CA VAL A 31 3.02 -3.83 5.75
C VAL A 31 4.42 -3.55 5.20
N ALA A 32 4.88 -2.32 5.24
CA ALA A 32 6.20 -1.93 4.73
C ALA A 32 6.90 -0.97 5.70
N ASN A 33 8.18 -1.25 5.97
CA ASN A 33 9.06 -0.32 6.66
C ASN A 33 9.42 0.88 5.75
N ASP A 34 9.93 1.96 6.35
CA ASP A 34 10.24 3.19 5.64
C ASP A 34 11.30 3.01 4.52
N SER A 35 12.26 2.10 4.70
CA SER A 35 13.30 1.82 3.70
C SER A 35 12.70 1.22 2.44
N TRP A 36 11.91 0.15 2.58
CA TRP A 36 11.28 -0.52 1.45
C TRP A 36 10.26 0.38 0.74
N LYS A 37 9.46 1.13 1.52
CA LYS A 37 8.51 2.09 0.98
C LYS A 37 9.20 3.16 0.13
N THR A 38 10.36 3.67 0.57
CA THR A 38 11.12 4.69 -0.17
C THR A 38 11.61 4.18 -1.52
N GLU A 39 12.07 2.94 -1.60
CA GLU A 39 12.50 2.32 -2.86
C GLU A 39 11.32 2.10 -3.82
N ILE A 40 10.16 1.69 -3.30
CA ILE A 40 8.92 1.56 -4.09
C ILE A 40 8.45 2.94 -4.61
N ASP A 41 8.47 3.97 -3.78
CA ASP A 41 8.08 5.33 -4.17
C ASP A 41 9.02 5.86 -5.28
N THR A 42 10.33 5.54 -5.20
CA THR A 42 11.30 5.85 -6.26
C THR A 42 10.98 5.10 -7.56
N ALA A 43 10.70 3.80 -7.48
CA ALA A 43 10.32 2.99 -8.63
C ALA A 43 9.05 3.51 -9.30
N LEU A 44 8.05 3.94 -8.52
CA LEU A 44 6.83 4.56 -9.03
C LEU A 44 7.13 5.89 -9.73
N GLY A 45 8.02 6.72 -9.18
CA GLY A 45 8.46 7.95 -9.82
C GLY A 45 9.11 7.73 -11.18
N LEU A 46 9.94 6.70 -11.32
CA LEU A 46 10.54 6.30 -12.60
C LEU A 46 9.48 5.79 -13.59
N PHE A 47 8.55 4.95 -13.12
CA PHE A 47 7.45 4.46 -13.95
C PHE A 47 6.58 5.60 -14.50
N LEU A 48 6.28 6.62 -13.70
CA LEU A 48 5.51 7.78 -14.18
C LEU A 48 6.26 8.59 -15.26
N ALA A 49 7.59 8.49 -15.31
CA ALA A 49 8.41 9.17 -16.31
C ALA A 49 8.48 8.41 -17.64
N ASP A 50 8.58 7.07 -17.62
CA ASP A 50 8.80 6.25 -18.82
C ASP A 50 7.63 5.34 -19.22
N ASN A 51 6.67 5.13 -18.33
CA ASN A 51 5.55 4.16 -18.42
C ASN A 51 6.00 2.71 -18.71
N SER A 52 7.23 2.35 -18.35
CA SER A 52 7.79 1.02 -18.57
C SER A 52 7.39 0.07 -17.44
N VAL A 53 6.46 -0.83 -17.72
CA VAL A 53 6.01 -1.86 -16.78
C VAL A 53 7.16 -2.80 -16.40
N ASP A 54 8.01 -3.17 -17.36
CA ASP A 54 9.14 -4.08 -17.14
C ASP A 54 10.19 -3.47 -16.20
N ASN A 55 10.50 -2.18 -16.39
CA ASN A 55 11.41 -1.45 -15.49
C ASN A 55 10.82 -1.37 -14.07
N PHE A 56 9.53 -1.08 -13.98
CA PHE A 56 8.85 -0.97 -12.68
C PHE A 56 8.86 -2.31 -11.92
N GLN A 57 8.48 -3.41 -12.58
CA GLN A 57 8.48 -4.75 -11.96
C GLN A 57 9.89 -5.19 -11.52
N SER A 58 10.91 -4.89 -12.32
CA SER A 58 12.30 -5.18 -11.99
C SER A 58 12.77 -4.40 -10.75
N ALA A 59 12.38 -3.13 -10.66
CA ALA A 59 12.69 -2.29 -9.51
C ALA A 59 11.97 -2.77 -8.23
N LEU A 60 10.70 -3.19 -8.32
CA LEU A 60 9.95 -3.73 -7.18
C LEU A 60 10.56 -5.05 -6.64
N THR A 61 11.00 -5.92 -7.55
CA THR A 61 11.65 -7.20 -7.16
C THR A 61 12.98 -6.92 -6.46
N SER A 62 13.78 -6.01 -7.01
CA SER A 62 15.02 -5.56 -6.39
C SER A 62 14.76 -4.99 -4.99
N ALA A 63 13.77 -4.09 -4.87
CA ALA A 63 13.41 -3.47 -3.61
C ALA A 63 13.00 -4.49 -2.52
N CYS A 64 12.29 -5.55 -2.92
CA CYS A 64 11.92 -6.62 -1.99
C CYS A 64 13.16 -7.31 -1.40
N GLN A 65 14.20 -7.53 -2.21
CA GLN A 65 15.44 -8.19 -1.80
C GLN A 65 16.37 -7.27 -1.03
N THR A 66 16.34 -5.96 -1.29
CA THR A 66 17.28 -4.99 -0.70
C THR A 66 16.78 -4.34 0.57
N SER A 67 15.48 -4.10 0.71
CA SER A 67 14.88 -3.40 1.87
C SER A 67 13.57 -4.03 2.36
N GLY A 68 12.97 -4.91 1.56
CA GLY A 68 11.68 -5.53 1.82
C GLY A 68 11.74 -6.91 2.48
N PRO A 69 10.62 -7.64 2.49
CA PRO A 69 10.50 -8.93 3.18
C PRO A 69 11.19 -10.10 2.46
N CYS A 70 11.82 -9.89 1.31
CA CYS A 70 12.54 -10.93 0.56
C CYS A 70 14.04 -10.99 0.91
N GLN A 71 14.50 -10.22 1.91
CA GLN A 71 15.85 -10.32 2.47
C GLN A 71 16.11 -11.68 3.13
#